data_AF-A0A800G366-F1
#
_entry.id   AF-A0A800G366-F1
#
_cell.length_a   1.000
_cell.length_b   1.000
_cell.length_c   1.000
_cell.angle_alpha   90.00
_cell.angle_beta   90.00
_cell.angle_gamma   90.00
#
_symmetry.space_group_name_H-M   'P 1'
#
loop_
_entity.id
_entity.type
_entity.pdbx_description
1 polymer ?
#
loop_
_entity_poly.entity_id
_entity_poly.type
_entity_poly.pdbx_seq_one_letter_code
_entity_poly.pdbx_strand_id
1 'polypeptide(L)'
;MHQLTYHGVLAPAASRRSEIVPGSQPPTAPESAGPSASPPTPPRPCNRYSWPELMARVFDVEVLRCGKCRSRLKWIAAITEADVIARILAHLKLECAVRVPRPARPPPQAELAY
;
A
#
# COMPACT_ATOMS: atom_id res chain seq x y z
N MET A 1 11.19 -9.28 -14.24
CA MET A 1 11.57 -8.84 -12.88
C MET A 1 12.69 -7.80 -13.04
N HIS A 2 12.37 -6.51 -13.07
CA HIS A 2 13.40 -5.46 -13.14
C HIS A 2 13.53 -4.88 -11.72
N GLN A 3 14.53 -5.33 -10.98
CA GLN A 3 14.84 -4.74 -9.67
C GLN A 3 15.47 -3.38 -9.93
N LEU A 4 14.78 -2.31 -9.54
CA LEU A 4 15.38 -0.98 -9.48
C LEU A 4 16.51 -1.02 -8.43
N THR A 5 17.77 -1.05 -8.88
CA THR A 5 18.93 -0.89 -7.99
C THR A 5 19.15 0.60 -7.73
N TYR A 6 18.74 1.05 -6.56
CA TYR A 6 19.11 2.36 -6.05
C TYR A 6 20.59 2.33 -5.64
N HIS A 7 21.36 3.33 -6.07
CA HIS A 7 22.75 3.53 -5.68
C HIS A 7 22.88 4.78 -4.80
N GLY A 8 23.95 4.85 -4.00
CA GLY A 8 24.25 6.00 -3.13
C GLY A 8 23.80 5.81 -1.68
N VAL A 9 23.95 6.85 -0.88
CA VAL A 9 23.86 6.78 0.59
C VAL A 9 22.44 6.48 1.10
N LEU A 10 21.41 6.69 0.28
CA LEU A 10 20.01 6.34 0.57
C LEU A 10 19.61 4.93 0.06
N ALA A 11 20.51 4.22 -0.63
CA ALA A 11 20.22 2.88 -1.16
C ALA A 11 19.91 1.89 -0.01
N PRO A 12 19.03 0.88 -0.23
CA PRO A 12 18.59 -0.01 0.83
C PRO A 12 19.71 -0.69 1.62
N ALA A 13 20.81 -1.02 0.93
CA ALA A 13 21.98 -1.72 1.46
C ALA A 13 23.21 -0.81 1.71
N ALA A 14 23.05 0.52 1.73
CA ALA A 14 24.17 1.43 2.00
C ALA A 14 24.56 1.45 3.49
N SER A 15 25.86 1.32 3.79
CA SER A 15 26.35 1.20 5.17
C SER A 15 26.06 2.42 6.06
N ARG A 16 26.01 3.63 5.48
CA ARG A 16 25.74 4.87 6.23
C ARG A 16 24.26 5.28 6.24
N ARG A 17 23.36 4.43 5.73
CA ARG A 17 21.93 4.73 5.63
C ARG A 17 21.30 5.02 7.00
N SER A 18 21.69 4.28 8.03
CA SER A 18 21.18 4.42 9.40
C SER A 18 21.52 5.76 10.05
N GLU A 19 22.60 6.43 9.62
CA GLU A 19 22.98 7.76 10.12
C GLU A 19 22.08 8.87 9.56
N ILE A 20 21.44 8.65 8.39
CA ILE A 20 20.76 9.69 7.60
C ILE A 20 19.25 9.49 7.57
N VAL A 21 18.79 8.24 7.49
CA VAL A 21 17.37 7.92 7.55
C VAL A 21 16.96 7.95 9.02
N PRO A 22 16.04 8.85 9.43
CA PRO A 22 15.52 8.86 10.79
C PRO A 22 14.99 7.46 11.13
N GLY A 23 15.50 6.87 12.22
CA GLY A 23 15.00 5.60 12.70
C GLY A 23 13.49 5.70 12.98
N SER A 24 12.75 4.61 12.79
CA SER A 24 11.37 4.53 13.26
C SER A 24 11.39 4.73 14.77
N GLN A 25 11.02 5.92 15.24
CA GLN A 25 10.91 6.16 16.68
C GLN A 25 9.89 5.18 17.26
N PRO A 26 10.21 4.50 18.38
CA PRO A 26 9.20 3.76 19.11
C PRO A 26 8.09 4.74 19.51
N PRO A 27 6.81 4.32 19.47
CA PRO A 27 5.72 5.19 19.85
C PRO A 27 5.92 5.57 21.32
N THR A 28 6.07 6.86 21.58
CA THR A 28 6.08 7.42 22.93
C THR A 28 4.74 7.07 23.58
N ALA A 29 4.78 6.31 24.67
CA ALA A 29 3.59 5.97 25.43
C ALA A 29 2.96 7.27 25.97
N PRO A 30 1.66 7.53 25.78
CA PRO A 30 1.01 8.63 26.45
C PRO A 30 0.84 8.28 27.94
N GLU A 31 1.55 9.03 28.79
CA GLU A 31 1.37 9.04 30.24
C GLU A 31 0.11 9.86 30.58
N SER A 32 -1.03 9.19 30.84
CA SER A 32 -1.96 9.56 31.93
C SER A 32 -3.22 8.69 32.01
N ALA A 33 -3.29 7.96 33.13
CA ALA A 33 -4.40 7.76 34.07
C ALA A 33 -5.87 7.73 33.60
N GLY A 34 -6.49 6.55 33.77
CA GLY A 34 -7.92 6.33 34.00
C GLY A 34 -8.23 4.84 34.19
N PRO A 35 -8.94 4.41 35.26
CA PRO A 35 -9.24 2.99 35.46
C PRO A 35 -10.47 2.61 34.63
N SER A 36 -10.26 2.12 33.41
CA SER A 36 -11.26 1.35 32.69
C SER A 36 -10.63 0.07 32.16
N ALA A 37 -11.13 -1.05 32.65
CA ALA A 37 -10.64 -2.38 32.35
C ALA A 37 -10.80 -2.69 30.85
N SER A 38 -9.70 -2.66 30.14
CA SER A 38 -9.46 -3.49 28.97
C SER A 38 -7.99 -3.91 29.01
N PRO A 39 -7.66 -5.19 28.77
CA PRO A 39 -6.28 -5.63 28.80
C PRO A 39 -5.48 -4.78 27.81
N PRO A 40 -4.27 -4.32 28.18
CA PRO A 40 -3.43 -3.54 27.29
C PRO A 40 -3.15 -4.40 26.06
N THR A 41 -3.73 -3.99 24.93
CA THR A 41 -3.35 -4.57 23.63
C THR A 41 -1.88 -4.24 23.44
N PRO A 42 -1.01 -5.22 23.18
CA PRO A 42 0.41 -4.94 23.00
C PRO A 42 0.57 -3.88 21.91
N PRO A 43 1.49 -2.91 22.08
CA PRO A 43 1.73 -1.88 21.08
C PRO A 43 2.00 -2.60 19.76
N ARG A 44 1.14 -2.34 18.78
CA ARG A 44 1.31 -2.92 17.44
C ARG A 44 2.67 -2.44 16.96
N PRO A 45 3.54 -3.33 16.45
CA PRO A 45 4.79 -2.87 15.86
C PRO A 45 4.45 -1.79 14.82
N CYS A 46 5.18 -0.67 14.85
CA CYS A 46 4.95 0.56 14.07
C CYS A 46 4.77 0.37 12.55
N ASN A 47 4.93 -0.84 12.05
CA ASN A 47 4.95 -1.16 10.64
C ASN A 47 3.86 -2.16 10.19
N ARG A 48 2.87 -2.49 11.03
CA ARG A 48 1.74 -3.34 10.61
C ARG A 48 0.55 -2.49 10.16
N TYR A 49 0.63 -1.99 8.92
CA TYR A 49 -0.50 -1.39 8.25
C TYR A 49 -1.46 -2.48 7.74
N SER A 50 -2.77 -2.27 7.92
CA SER A 50 -3.76 -3.09 7.22
C SER A 50 -3.76 -2.77 5.71
N TRP A 51 -4.25 -3.69 4.87
CA TRP A 51 -4.32 -3.43 3.42
C TRP A 51 -5.04 -2.10 3.08
N PRO A 52 -6.18 -1.75 3.71
CA PRO A 52 -6.82 -0.44 3.50
C PRO A 52 -5.96 0.75 3.93
N GLU A 53 -5.22 0.63 5.03
CA GLU A 53 -4.31 1.70 5.49
C GLU A 53 -3.14 1.89 4.52
N LEU A 54 -2.63 0.80 3.93
CA LEU A 54 -1.61 0.88 2.88
C LEU A 54 -2.14 1.57 1.63
N MET A 55 -3.37 1.24 1.20
CA MET A 55 -3.99 1.88 0.03
C MET A 55 -4.18 3.38 0.26
N ALA A 56 -4.65 3.78 1.44
CA ALA A 56 -4.79 5.19 1.81
C ALA A 56 -3.43 5.90 1.86
N ARG A 57 -2.41 5.26 2.43
CA ARG A 57 -1.08 5.88 2.57
C ARG A 57 -0.34 6.04 1.24
N VAL A 58 -0.40 5.04 0.36
CA VAL A 58 0.41 5.00 -0.88
C VAL A 58 -0.30 5.65 -2.05
N PHE A 59 -1.61 5.47 -2.15
CA PHE A 59 -2.41 5.93 -3.29
C PHE A 59 -3.40 7.04 -2.95
N ASP A 60 -3.52 7.43 -1.68
CA ASP A 60 -4.54 8.38 -1.20
C ASP A 60 -5.98 7.90 -1.49
N VAL A 61 -6.20 6.57 -1.42
CA VAL A 61 -7.50 5.94 -1.70
C VAL A 61 -8.10 5.25 -0.47
N GLU A 62 -9.28 5.70 -0.05
CA GLU A 62 -10.08 5.06 1.00
C GLU A 62 -10.95 3.89 0.46
N VAL A 63 -10.32 2.74 0.24
CA VAL A 63 -10.96 1.54 -0.37
C VAL A 63 -12.16 0.95 0.39
N LEU A 64 -12.30 1.24 1.69
CA LEU A 64 -13.43 0.77 2.52
C LEU A 64 -14.50 1.86 2.76
N ARG A 65 -14.47 2.97 2.02
CA ARG A 65 -15.51 3.98 2.11
C ARG A 65 -16.47 3.87 0.94
N CYS A 66 -17.77 3.82 1.23
CA CYS A 66 -18.78 3.78 0.18
C CYS A 66 -18.82 5.11 -0.59
N GLY A 67 -18.68 5.05 -1.92
CA GLY A 67 -18.75 6.25 -2.78
C GLY A 67 -20.14 6.90 -2.86
N LYS A 68 -21.22 6.20 -2.48
CA LYS A 68 -22.59 6.74 -2.50
C LYS A 68 -23.04 7.30 -1.15
N CYS A 69 -22.98 6.49 -0.09
CA CYS A 69 -23.50 6.86 1.22
C CYS A 69 -22.42 7.16 2.27
N ARG A 70 -21.12 7.07 1.91
CA ARG A 70 -19.97 7.36 2.79
C ARG A 70 -19.87 6.48 4.04
N SER A 71 -20.64 5.40 4.13
CA SER A 71 -20.53 4.41 5.19
C SER A 71 -19.26 3.56 5.07
N ARG A 72 -18.87 2.92 6.18
CA ARG A 72 -17.73 2.00 6.24
C ARG A 72 -18.13 0.62 5.70
N LEU A 73 -17.46 0.18 4.66
CA LEU A 73 -17.56 -1.15 4.08
C LEU A 73 -16.70 -2.15 4.86
N LYS A 74 -17.08 -3.43 4.81
CA LYS A 74 -16.32 -4.54 5.37
C LYS A 74 -15.77 -5.40 4.24
N TRP A 75 -14.50 -5.76 4.31
CA TRP A 75 -13.91 -6.75 3.42
C TRP A 75 -14.45 -8.14 3.77
N ILE A 76 -15.06 -8.83 2.81
CA ILE A 76 -15.68 -10.14 3.04
C ILE A 76 -14.85 -11.25 2.36
N ALA A 77 -14.46 -11.06 1.10
CA ALA A 77 -13.70 -12.05 0.34
C ALA A 77 -12.87 -11.38 -0.76
N ALA A 78 -11.78 -12.04 -1.15
CA ALA A 78 -11.05 -11.75 -2.38
C ALA A 78 -11.39 -12.87 -3.39
N ILE A 79 -11.96 -12.51 -4.54
CA ILE A 79 -12.28 -13.47 -5.60
C ILE A 79 -11.12 -13.48 -6.59
N THR A 80 -10.46 -14.62 -6.75
CA THR A 80 -9.29 -14.79 -7.62
C THR A 80 -9.56 -15.64 -8.85
N GLU A 81 -10.64 -16.43 -8.84
CA GLU A 81 -11.00 -17.33 -9.94
C GLU A 81 -11.58 -16.57 -11.13
N ALA A 82 -10.94 -16.70 -12.30
CA ALA A 82 -11.27 -15.93 -13.49
C ALA A 82 -12.72 -16.14 -13.97
N ASP A 83 -13.19 -17.39 -13.99
CA ASP A 83 -14.54 -17.73 -14.43
C ASP A 83 -15.61 -17.13 -13.51
N VAL A 84 -15.34 -17.08 -12.20
CA VAL A 84 -16.25 -16.49 -11.21
C VAL A 84 -16.31 -14.98 -11.38
N ILE A 85 -15.15 -14.34 -11.56
CA ILE A 85 -15.05 -12.90 -11.84
C ILE A 85 -15.85 -12.55 -13.10
N ALA A 86 -15.67 -13.32 -14.18
CA ALA A 86 -16.37 -13.08 -15.44
C ALA A 86 -17.89 -13.18 -15.30
N ARG A 87 -18.38 -14.19 -14.58
CA ARG A 87 -19.82 -14.37 -14.31
C ARG A 87 -20.41 -13.21 -13.50
N ILE A 88 -19.69 -12.74 -12.48
CA ILE A 88 -20.13 -11.61 -11.64
C ILE A 88 -20.17 -10.32 -12.46
N LEU A 89 -19.11 -10.03 -13.23
CA LEU A 89 -19.05 -8.82 -14.06
C LEU A 89 -20.14 -8.83 -15.14
N ALA A 90 -20.39 -9.97 -15.78
CA ALA A 90 -21.47 -10.12 -16.75
C ALA A 90 -22.86 -9.83 -16.13
N HIS A 91 -23.11 -10.33 -14.92
CA HIS A 91 -24.35 -10.04 -14.20
C HIS A 91 -24.51 -8.55 -13.86
N LEU A 92 -23.40 -7.88 -13.52
CA LEU A 92 -23.36 -6.44 -13.24
C LEU A 92 -23.35 -5.57 -14.51
N LYS A 93 -23.34 -6.17 -15.71
CA LYS A 93 -23.20 -5.48 -17.00
C LYS A 93 -21.92 -4.62 -17.09
N LEU A 94 -20.83 -5.11 -16.50
CA LEU A 94 -19.51 -4.49 -16.55
C LEU A 94 -18.61 -5.22 -17.56
N GLU A 95 -17.71 -4.48 -18.19
CA GLU A 95 -16.72 -5.07 -19.10
C GLU A 95 -15.75 -5.99 -18.33
N CYS A 96 -15.59 -7.22 -18.81
CA CYS A 96 -14.64 -8.21 -18.28
C CYS A 96 -13.33 -8.27 -19.10
N ALA A 97 -13.15 -7.38 -20.08
CA ALA A 97 -11.99 -7.42 -20.96
C ALA A 97 -10.70 -7.06 -20.19
N VAL A 98 -9.72 -7.97 -20.22
CA VAL A 98 -8.39 -7.71 -19.67
C VAL A 98 -7.75 -6.59 -20.48
N ARG A 99 -7.42 -5.47 -19.83
CA ARG A 99 -6.67 -4.40 -20.50
C ARG A 99 -5.25 -4.86 -20.72
N VAL A 100 -4.85 -4.95 -21.99
CA VAL A 100 -3.45 -5.23 -22.35
C VAL A 100 -2.61 -4.02 -21.96
N PRO A 101 -1.61 -4.16 -21.06
CA PRO A 101 -0.76 -3.04 -20.68
C PRO A 101 -0.01 -2.53 -21.92
N ARG A 102 0.08 -1.19 -22.05
CA ARG A 102 0.90 -0.60 -23.10
C ARG A 102 2.38 -0.94 -22.84
N PRO A 103 3.20 -1.10 -23.91
CA PRO A 103 4.63 -1.29 -23.74
C PRO A 103 5.23 -0.14 -22.92
N ALA A 104 6.25 -0.48 -22.13
CA ALA A 104 6.96 0.51 -21.33
C ALA A 104 7.53 1.62 -22.22
N ARG A 105 7.44 2.88 -21.77
CA ARG A 105 8.06 3.99 -22.47
C ARG A 105 9.58 3.77 -22.52
N PRO A 106 10.24 3.96 -23.68
CA PRO A 106 11.69 3.88 -23.74
C PRO A 106 12.33 4.96 -22.82
N PRO A 107 13.52 4.69 -22.27
CA PRO A 107 14.24 5.68 -21.46
C PRO A 107 14.55 6.94 -22.30
N PRO A 108 14.62 8.12 -21.68
CA PRO A 108 15.03 9.34 -22.40
C PRO A 108 16.43 9.13 -22.98
N GLN A 109 16.55 9.33 -24.29
CA GLN A 109 17.84 9.25 -24.98
C GLN A 109 18.65 10.50 -24.60
N ALA A 110 19.71 10.32 -23.81
CA ALA A 110 20.70 11.38 -23.64
C ALA A 110 21.57 11.40 -24.89
N GLU A 111 21.52 12.50 -25.66
CA GLU A 111 22.50 12.76 -26.71
C GLU A 111 23.86 12.90 -26.05
N LEU A 112 24.71 11.89 -26.20
CA LEU A 112 26.12 12.00 -25.86
C LEU A 112 26.80 12.76 -27.00
N ALA A 113 27.03 14.06 -26.81
CA ALA A 113 27.89 14.85 -27.67
C ALA A 113 29.31 14.27 -27.58
N TYR A 114 29.82 13.77 -28.71
CA TYR A 114 31.21 13.39 -28.90
C TYR A 114 31.98 14.58 -29.50
#